data_AF-A0A7C7HWF4-F1
#
_entry.id   AF-A0A7C7HWF4-F1
#
_cell.length_a   1.000
_cell.length_b   1.000
_cell.length_c   1.000
_cell.angle_alpha   90.00
_cell.angle_beta   90.00
_cell.angle_gamma   90.00
#
_symmetry.space_group_name_H-M   'P 1'
#
loop_
_entity.id
_entity.type
_entity.pdbx_description
1 polymer ?
#
loop_
_entity_poly.entity_id
_entity_poly.type
_entity_poly.pdbx_seq_one_letter_code
_entity_poly.pdbx_strand_id
1 'polypeptide(L)'
;MIDNSIARFGNWVAHQLPPGLLTDLLVEGIIGGAGAILIFLPQILILIFFMTLLEDFGYMARVAIMMDKAMTRVGLHGRSVLPLMSGYACAIPGIMATRTIESWKERLVTILVLPLMSCSARLPIYALMIGAFIPNQTVFGYFGLQGLTMVLMYFLGTVTALILSLVFSSWIKTEKKSSFIMELPPYRIPLMRSVFRQVYTRGKLFVTDAGKIIMAISIVLWFLASFPKVDSGNGQEQTIHSSYAAKIGKTIEPMIAPLGFDWKIGLGLVTSFAAREVMVSTLATIYNVENVKDEVVSLSDAMKRDKDPLTGQNIFTPLVALSLMVFYVYAAQCMATFAIVKRETNSWKWPVFMVVYMTGLAYFGSLIVYQGGLMMGFS
;
A
#
# COMPACT_ATOMS: atom_id res chain seq x y z
N MET A 1 -5.78 21.20 -1.87
CA MET A 1 -6.46 21.98 -2.93
C MET A 1 -7.37 21.10 -3.77
N ILE A 2 -6.91 19.93 -4.24
CA ILE A 2 -7.74 18.99 -5.01
C ILE A 2 -8.92 18.46 -4.18
N ASP A 3 -8.69 18.10 -2.90
CA ASP A 3 -9.75 17.66 -1.98
C ASP A 3 -10.89 18.67 -1.86
N ASN A 4 -10.55 19.96 -1.63
CA ASN A 4 -11.54 21.02 -1.51
C ASN A 4 -12.34 21.25 -2.80
N SER A 5 -11.71 21.09 -3.98
CA SER A 5 -12.40 21.22 -5.26
C SER A 5 -13.39 20.07 -5.48
N ILE A 6 -13.01 18.84 -5.13
CA ILE A 6 -13.89 17.67 -5.22
C ILE A 6 -15.04 17.78 -4.22
N ALA A 7 -14.76 18.19 -2.98
CA ALA A 7 -15.78 18.37 -1.94
C ALA A 7 -16.81 19.45 -2.34
N ARG A 8 -16.35 20.58 -2.90
CA ARG A 8 -17.24 21.62 -3.44
C ARG A 8 -18.12 21.10 -4.57
N PHE A 9 -17.55 20.29 -5.47
CA PHE A 9 -18.30 19.70 -6.57
C PHE A 9 -19.33 18.68 -6.06
N GLY A 10 -18.96 17.83 -5.10
CA GLY A 10 -19.89 16.89 -4.45
C GLY A 10 -21.06 17.60 -3.76
N ASN A 11 -20.77 18.66 -2.99
CA ASN A 11 -21.80 19.45 -2.30
C ASN A 11 -22.72 20.19 -3.29
N TRP A 12 -22.17 20.66 -4.42
CA TRP A 12 -22.97 21.29 -5.47
C TRP A 12 -23.93 20.29 -6.11
N VAL A 13 -23.48 19.06 -6.38
CA VAL A 13 -24.33 17.97 -6.89
C VAL A 13 -25.41 17.59 -5.87
N ALA A 14 -25.05 17.49 -4.59
CA ALA A 14 -25.99 17.19 -3.51
C ALA A 14 -27.10 18.24 -3.37
N HIS A 15 -26.80 19.53 -3.58
CA HIS A 15 -27.80 20.60 -3.51
C HIS A 15 -28.79 20.61 -4.69
N GLN A 16 -28.41 20.04 -5.84
CA GLN A 16 -29.25 20.04 -7.04
C GLN A 16 -30.15 18.81 -7.16
N LEU A 17 -29.90 17.77 -6.37
CA LEU A 17 -30.63 16.52 -6.41
C LEU A 17 -31.47 16.34 -5.13
N PRO A 18 -32.68 15.77 -5.22
CA PRO A 18 -33.48 15.45 -4.05
C PRO A 18 -32.73 14.44 -3.16
N PRO A 19 -32.89 14.50 -1.82
CA PRO A 19 -32.28 13.55 -0.91
C PRO A 19 -32.80 12.14 -1.23
N GLY A 20 -31.89 11.21 -1.50
CA GLY A 20 -32.25 9.87 -1.93
C GLY A 20 -31.06 9.03 -2.33
N LEU A 21 -31.32 7.74 -2.57
CA LEU A 21 -30.29 6.73 -2.82
C LEU A 21 -29.38 7.02 -4.03
N LEU A 22 -29.94 7.69 -5.04
CA LEU A 22 -29.22 8.11 -6.24
C LEU A 22 -28.20 9.22 -5.94
N THR A 23 -28.58 10.16 -5.07
CA THR A 23 -27.72 11.28 -4.65
C THR A 23 -26.56 10.76 -3.82
N ASP A 24 -26.83 9.88 -2.85
CA ASP A 24 -25.80 9.23 -2.03
C ASP A 24 -24.82 8.43 -2.92
N LEU A 25 -25.32 7.62 -3.87
CA LEU A 25 -24.47 6.85 -4.79
C LEU A 25 -23.60 7.75 -5.69
N LEU A 26 -24.16 8.84 -6.21
CA LEU A 26 -23.45 9.77 -7.09
C LEU A 26 -22.36 10.53 -6.32
N VAL A 27 -22.68 11.05 -5.14
CA VAL A 27 -21.78 11.89 -4.35
C VAL A 27 -20.72 11.06 -3.64
N GLU A 28 -21.12 10.02 -2.92
CA GLU A 28 -20.20 9.24 -2.08
C GLU A 28 -19.54 8.09 -2.85
N GLY A 29 -20.30 7.38 -3.69
CA GLY A 29 -19.80 6.23 -4.45
C GLY A 29 -18.95 6.63 -5.65
N ILE A 30 -19.50 7.48 -6.54
CA ILE A 30 -18.89 7.83 -7.83
C ILE A 30 -17.95 9.04 -7.70
N ILE A 31 -18.43 10.18 -7.19
CA ILE A 31 -17.62 11.40 -7.07
C ILE A 31 -16.51 11.19 -6.03
N GLY A 32 -16.79 10.54 -4.90
CA GLY A 32 -15.77 10.13 -3.93
C GLY A 32 -14.70 9.22 -4.55
N GLY A 33 -15.11 8.18 -5.27
CA GLY A 33 -14.19 7.25 -5.95
C GLY A 33 -13.35 7.92 -7.07
N ALA A 34 -13.96 8.76 -7.89
CA ALA A 34 -13.27 9.54 -8.93
C ALA A 34 -12.31 10.57 -8.30
N GLY A 35 -12.70 11.15 -7.16
CA GLY A 35 -11.90 12.06 -6.38
C GLY A 35 -10.59 11.41 -5.91
N ALA A 36 -10.67 10.19 -5.37
CA ALA A 36 -9.49 9.42 -4.98
C ALA A 36 -8.51 9.24 -6.15
N ILE A 37 -9.00 8.85 -7.33
CA ILE A 37 -8.16 8.69 -8.54
C ILE A 37 -7.48 10.01 -8.91
N LEU A 38 -8.20 11.13 -8.85
CA LEU A 38 -7.69 12.46 -9.19
C LEU A 38 -6.62 12.95 -8.20
N ILE A 39 -6.75 12.62 -6.92
CA ILE A 39 -5.77 12.96 -5.87
C ILE A 39 -4.47 12.17 -6.06
N PHE A 40 -4.57 10.89 -6.45
CA PHE A 40 -3.39 10.02 -6.60
C PHE A 40 -2.63 10.23 -7.92
N LEU A 41 -3.33 10.62 -9.00
CA LEU A 41 -2.72 10.74 -10.32
C LEU A 41 -1.48 11.66 -10.36
N PRO A 42 -1.49 12.89 -9.79
CA PRO A 42 -0.30 13.76 -9.79
C PRO A 42 0.90 13.12 -9.11
N GLN A 43 0.69 12.46 -7.97
CA GLN A 43 1.75 11.81 -7.20
C GLN A 43 2.41 10.68 -7.99
N ILE A 44 1.60 9.87 -8.69
CA ILE A 44 2.10 8.78 -9.54
C ILE A 44 2.86 9.33 -10.74
N LEU A 45 2.38 10.39 -11.39
CA LEU A 45 3.06 10.98 -12.54
C LEU A 45 4.43 11.55 -12.17
N ILE A 46 4.52 12.24 -11.03
CA ILE A 46 5.79 12.76 -10.49
C ILE A 46 6.75 11.60 -10.21
N LEU A 47 6.27 10.54 -9.57
CA LEU A 47 7.11 9.38 -9.27
C LEU A 47 7.62 8.67 -10.53
N ILE A 48 6.74 8.44 -11.51
CA ILE A 48 7.11 7.81 -12.79
C ILE A 48 8.11 8.70 -13.55
N PHE A 49 7.93 10.03 -13.52
CA PHE A 49 8.85 10.97 -14.13
C PHE A 49 10.27 10.83 -13.56
N PHE A 50 10.43 10.87 -12.24
CA PHE A 50 11.76 10.72 -11.63
C PHE A 50 12.36 9.33 -11.83
N MET A 51 11.54 8.28 -11.77
CA MET A 51 12.00 6.90 -11.97
C MET A 51 12.49 6.66 -13.40
N THR A 52 11.72 7.10 -14.41
CA THR A 52 12.12 6.99 -15.82
C THR A 52 13.37 7.81 -16.14
N LEU A 53 13.50 8.98 -15.51
CA LEU A 53 14.71 9.80 -15.60
C LEU A 53 15.94 9.05 -15.04
N LEU A 54 15.84 8.43 -13.86
CA LEU A 54 16.94 7.65 -13.26
C LEU A 54 17.31 6.40 -14.07
N GLU A 55 16.33 5.77 -14.71
CA GLU A 55 16.50 4.61 -15.59
C GLU A 55 17.25 5.00 -16.88
N ASP A 56 16.78 6.05 -17.58
CA ASP A 56 17.36 6.51 -18.84
C ASP A 56 18.78 7.10 -18.69
N PHE A 57 19.12 7.67 -17.53
CA PHE A 57 20.49 8.14 -17.24
C PHE A 57 21.52 6.99 -17.15
N GLY A 58 21.08 5.74 -17.00
CA GLY A 58 21.96 4.59 -16.79
C GLY A 58 22.55 4.52 -15.37
N TYR A 59 22.06 5.35 -14.43
CA TYR A 59 22.50 5.34 -13.03
C TYR A 59 22.25 3.98 -12.37
N MET A 60 21.10 3.36 -12.68
CA MET A 60 20.71 2.05 -12.17
C MET A 60 21.71 0.93 -12.51
N ALA A 61 22.32 0.99 -13.70
CA ALA A 61 23.30 -0.01 -14.11
C ALA A 61 24.66 0.15 -13.40
N ARG A 62 25.05 1.37 -13.02
CA ARG A 62 26.27 1.62 -12.23
C ARG A 62 26.09 1.24 -10.77
N VAL A 63 24.93 1.52 -10.18
CA VAL A 63 24.60 1.13 -8.80
C VAL A 63 24.71 -0.38 -8.62
N ALA A 64 24.31 -1.17 -9.63
CA ALA A 64 24.45 -2.62 -9.60
C ALA A 64 25.91 -3.08 -9.42
N ILE A 65 26.87 -2.40 -10.05
CA ILE A 65 28.31 -2.71 -9.92
C ILE A 65 28.82 -2.34 -8.53
N MET A 66 28.41 -1.18 -7.99
CA MET A 66 28.81 -0.77 -6.63
C MET A 66 28.25 -1.68 -5.55
N MET A 67 27.06 -2.23 -5.77
CA MET A 67 26.35 -3.07 -4.80
C MET A 67 26.59 -4.57 -4.99
N ASP A 68 27.37 -4.98 -6.00
CA ASP A 68 27.67 -6.40 -6.28
C ASP A 68 28.29 -7.09 -5.06
N LYS A 69 29.33 -6.49 -4.45
CA LYS A 69 29.96 -7.03 -3.23
C LYS A 69 29.01 -7.14 -2.04
N ALA A 70 27.97 -6.31 -1.97
CA ALA A 70 26.95 -6.37 -0.93
C ALA A 70 25.95 -7.49 -1.22
N MET A 71 25.49 -7.65 -2.46
CA MET A 71 24.53 -8.70 -2.85
C MET A 71 25.12 -10.11 -2.78
N THR A 72 26.38 -10.28 -3.17
CA THR A 72 27.06 -11.59 -3.10
C THR A 72 27.16 -12.09 -1.66
N ARG A 73 27.27 -11.18 -0.67
CA ARG A 73 27.19 -11.53 0.76
C ARG A 73 25.81 -12.01 1.20
N VAL A 74 24.76 -11.57 0.52
CA VAL A 74 23.35 -11.90 0.79
C VAL A 74 22.91 -13.13 -0.03
N GLY A 75 23.83 -13.77 -0.75
CA GLY A 75 23.55 -14.96 -1.57
C GLY A 75 22.85 -14.64 -2.91
N LEU A 76 22.94 -13.38 -3.36
CA LEU A 76 22.40 -12.90 -4.63
C LEU A 76 23.51 -12.43 -5.57
N HIS A 77 23.22 -12.46 -6.86
CA HIS A 77 24.09 -11.86 -7.88
C HIS A 77 23.95 -10.33 -7.93
N GLY A 78 25.00 -9.59 -8.28
CA GLY A 78 24.92 -8.12 -8.45
C GLY A 78 23.90 -7.66 -9.49
N ARG A 79 23.56 -8.51 -10.47
CA ARG A 79 22.42 -8.24 -11.40
C ARG A 79 21.08 -8.14 -10.70
N SER A 80 20.92 -8.70 -9.49
CA SER A 80 19.69 -8.63 -8.70
C SER A 80 19.45 -7.25 -8.09
N VAL A 81 20.49 -6.41 -7.98
CA VAL A 81 20.37 -5.03 -7.47
C VAL A 81 19.43 -4.22 -8.36
N LEU A 82 19.54 -4.36 -9.68
CA LEU A 82 18.75 -3.59 -10.64
C LEU A 82 17.24 -3.84 -10.47
N PRO A 83 16.76 -5.11 -10.47
CA PRO A 83 15.40 -5.44 -10.07
C PRO A 83 15.01 -4.89 -8.69
N LEU A 84 15.83 -5.10 -7.65
CA LEU A 84 15.50 -4.71 -6.28
C LEU A 84 15.31 -3.19 -6.13
N MET A 85 16.18 -2.40 -6.77
CA MET A 85 16.05 -0.94 -6.83
C MET A 85 14.77 -0.52 -7.56
N SER A 86 14.46 -1.16 -8.69
CA SER A 86 13.20 -0.95 -9.42
C SER A 86 11.96 -1.30 -8.57
N GLY A 87 12.09 -2.29 -7.68
CA GLY A 87 11.06 -2.72 -6.72
C GLY A 87 10.59 -1.63 -5.75
N TYR A 88 11.46 -0.70 -5.33
CA TYR A 88 11.08 0.45 -4.51
C TYR A 88 10.12 1.41 -5.24
N ALA A 89 10.22 1.50 -6.57
CA ALA A 89 9.23 2.23 -7.36
C ALA A 89 7.96 1.39 -7.48
N CYS A 90 8.09 0.19 -8.06
CA CYS A 90 7.00 -0.77 -8.20
C CYS A 90 7.53 -2.20 -8.36
N ALA A 91 6.92 -3.17 -7.67
CA ALA A 91 7.30 -4.58 -7.77
C ALA A 91 7.10 -5.17 -9.18
N ILE A 92 6.14 -4.65 -9.96
CA ILE A 92 5.84 -5.14 -11.32
C ILE A 92 7.04 -5.03 -12.28
N PRO A 93 7.58 -3.83 -12.57
CA PRO A 93 8.78 -3.71 -13.42
C PRO A 93 10.00 -4.39 -12.79
N GLY A 94 10.15 -4.35 -11.46
CA GLY A 94 11.21 -5.08 -10.77
C GLY A 94 11.18 -6.58 -11.07
N ILE A 95 10.02 -7.22 -10.98
CA ILE A 95 9.87 -8.66 -11.26
C ILE A 95 10.18 -8.97 -12.72
N MET A 96 9.73 -8.14 -13.67
CA MET A 96 10.05 -8.34 -15.09
C MET A 96 11.55 -8.15 -15.39
N ALA A 97 12.22 -7.24 -14.69
CA ALA A 97 13.66 -7.00 -14.84
C ALA A 97 14.51 -8.19 -14.36
N THR A 98 13.96 -9.10 -13.55
CA THR A 98 14.67 -10.32 -13.12
C THR A 98 15.03 -11.28 -14.27
N ARG A 99 14.47 -11.08 -15.47
CA ARG A 99 14.84 -11.82 -16.70
C ARG A 99 16.32 -11.64 -17.09
N THR A 100 16.98 -10.60 -16.57
CA THR A 100 18.42 -10.37 -16.76
C THR A 100 19.31 -11.29 -15.92
N ILE A 101 18.73 -11.99 -14.94
CA ILE A 101 19.40 -12.95 -14.06
C ILE A 101 19.31 -14.33 -14.70
N GLU A 102 20.47 -14.90 -15.05
CA GLU A 102 20.58 -16.18 -15.77
C GLU A 102 20.29 -17.39 -14.87
N SER A 103 20.71 -17.31 -13.59
CA SER A 103 20.48 -18.36 -12.61
C SER A 103 19.01 -18.38 -12.19
N TRP A 104 18.34 -19.51 -12.43
CA TRP A 104 16.94 -19.71 -12.02
C TRP A 104 16.75 -19.52 -10.51
N LYS A 105 17.68 -20.03 -9.69
CA LYS A 105 17.64 -19.88 -8.24
C LYS A 105 17.63 -18.41 -7.83
N GLU A 106 18.61 -17.65 -8.32
CA GLU A 106 18.77 -16.24 -7.94
C GLU A 106 17.62 -15.38 -8.49
N ARG A 107 17.17 -15.68 -9.72
CA ARG A 107 15.99 -15.05 -10.30
C ARG A 107 14.77 -15.26 -9.42
N LEU A 108 14.51 -16.51 -9.01
CA LEU A 108 13.36 -16.84 -8.18
C LEU A 108 13.43 -16.20 -6.78
N VAL A 109 14.59 -16.26 -6.11
CA VAL A 109 14.79 -15.59 -4.80
C VAL A 109 14.52 -14.09 -4.93
N THR A 110 15.04 -13.46 -6.00
CA THR A 110 14.80 -12.04 -6.27
C THR A 110 13.31 -11.75 -6.48
N ILE A 111 12.59 -12.58 -7.25
CA ILE A 111 11.13 -12.44 -7.46
C ILE A 111 10.36 -12.51 -6.14
N LEU A 112 10.73 -13.41 -5.24
CA LEU A 112 10.06 -13.55 -3.94
C LEU A 112 10.37 -12.37 -3.01
N VAL A 113 11.61 -11.90 -2.99
CA VAL A 113 12.05 -10.84 -2.07
C VAL A 113 11.61 -9.44 -2.52
N LEU A 114 11.46 -9.23 -3.84
CA LEU A 114 11.10 -7.94 -4.43
C LEU A 114 9.91 -7.22 -3.76
N PRO A 115 8.79 -7.89 -3.46
CA PRO A 115 7.60 -7.21 -2.95
C PRO A 115 7.68 -6.83 -1.46
N LEU A 116 8.74 -7.26 -0.77
CA LEU A 116 9.10 -6.76 0.58
C LEU A 116 9.76 -5.38 0.52
N MET A 117 10.29 -4.99 -0.64
CA MET A 117 10.73 -3.60 -0.86
C MET A 117 9.52 -2.68 -0.78
N SER A 118 9.63 -1.61 0.01
CA SER A 118 8.54 -0.66 0.19
C SER A 118 8.30 0.13 -1.09
N CYS A 119 7.33 -0.33 -1.88
CA CYS A 119 6.90 0.32 -3.11
C CYS A 119 6.26 1.68 -2.82
N SER A 120 6.39 2.60 -3.78
CA SER A 120 5.76 3.94 -3.76
C SER A 120 4.30 3.98 -3.28
N ALA A 121 3.50 2.97 -3.63
CA ALA A 121 2.09 2.87 -3.25
C ALA A 121 1.85 2.70 -1.74
N ARG A 122 2.88 2.44 -0.92
CA ARG A 122 2.77 2.41 0.55
C ARG A 122 2.87 3.80 1.19
N LEU A 123 3.45 4.76 0.49
CA LEU A 123 3.66 6.12 0.99
C LEU A 123 2.38 6.81 1.46
N PRO A 124 1.23 6.72 0.77
CA PRO A 124 0.01 7.37 1.24
C PRO A 124 -0.47 6.84 2.59
N ILE A 125 -0.36 5.53 2.83
CA ILE A 125 -0.77 4.90 4.08
C ILE A 125 0.15 5.34 5.21
N TYR A 126 1.47 5.34 4.97
CA TYR A 126 2.42 5.83 5.96
C TYR A 126 2.23 7.32 6.22
N ALA A 127 2.03 8.14 5.19
CA ALA A 127 1.81 9.57 5.34
C ALA A 127 0.54 9.87 6.14
N LEU A 128 -0.54 9.13 5.87
CA LEU A 128 -1.80 9.23 6.61
C LEU A 128 -1.60 8.83 8.09
N MET A 129 -1.04 7.65 8.34
CA MET A 129 -0.86 7.13 9.71
C MET A 129 0.13 7.97 10.53
N ILE A 130 1.25 8.39 9.94
CA ILE A 130 2.27 9.21 10.59
C ILE A 130 1.76 10.63 10.82
N GLY A 131 1.07 11.22 9.83
CA GLY A 131 0.51 12.56 9.96
C GLY A 131 -0.64 12.63 10.97
N ALA A 132 -1.43 11.56 11.10
CA ALA A 132 -2.54 11.51 12.04
C ALA A 132 -2.10 11.17 13.47
N PHE A 133 -1.29 10.13 13.67
CA PHE A 133 -1.10 9.54 15.01
C PHE A 133 0.27 9.77 15.63
N ILE A 134 1.27 10.15 14.83
CA ILE A 134 2.63 10.34 15.34
C ILE A 134 2.87 11.82 15.68
N PRO A 135 3.20 12.14 16.94
CA PRO A 135 3.38 13.53 17.36
C PRO A 135 4.58 14.15 16.65
N ASN A 136 4.44 15.42 16.27
CA ASN A 136 5.52 16.20 15.67
C ASN A 136 6.49 16.68 16.76
N GLN A 137 7.28 15.75 17.30
CA GLN A 137 8.36 16.04 18.24
C GLN A 137 9.71 15.79 17.58
N THR A 138 10.72 16.57 17.97
CA THR A 138 12.09 16.38 17.53
C THR A 138 12.80 15.43 18.49
N VAL A 139 13.33 14.33 17.95
CA VAL A 139 14.24 13.43 18.63
C VAL A 139 15.66 13.99 18.48
N PHE A 140 16.40 14.09 19.58
CA PHE A 140 17.76 14.66 19.62
C PHE A 140 17.88 16.11 19.09
N GLY A 141 16.80 16.89 19.07
CA GLY A 141 16.80 18.30 18.66
C GLY A 141 16.87 18.57 17.15
N TYR A 142 17.25 17.58 16.33
CA TYR A 142 17.40 17.74 14.87
C TYR A 142 16.52 16.81 14.02
N PHE A 143 16.13 15.63 14.54
CA PHE A 143 15.39 14.64 13.74
C PHE A 143 13.90 14.65 14.11
N GLY A 144 13.02 14.99 13.16
CA GLY A 144 11.58 14.85 13.38
C GLY A 144 11.17 13.38 13.53
N LEU A 145 10.38 13.06 14.55
CA LEU A 145 9.95 11.69 14.85
C LEU A 145 9.14 11.07 13.70
N GLN A 146 8.36 11.90 12.98
CA GLN A 146 7.62 11.49 11.78
C GLN A 146 8.53 11.02 10.65
N GLY A 147 9.59 11.79 10.35
CA GLY A 147 10.57 11.43 9.33
C GLY A 147 11.41 10.22 9.72
N LEU A 148 11.79 10.12 11.00
CA LEU A 148 12.48 8.94 11.53
C LEU A 148 11.64 7.68 11.38
N THR A 149 10.34 7.75 11.69
CA THR A 149 9.44 6.60 11.56
C THR A 149 9.32 6.13 10.11
N MET A 150 9.19 7.07 9.16
CA MET A 150 9.23 6.74 7.72
C MET A 150 10.51 5.98 7.35
N VAL A 151 11.68 6.51 7.73
CA VAL A 151 12.97 5.89 7.41
C VAL A 151 13.09 4.51 8.03
N LEU A 152 12.66 4.34 9.28
CA LEU A 152 12.66 3.05 9.97
C LEU A 152 11.78 2.02 9.25
N MET A 153 10.58 2.40 8.80
CA MET A 153 9.68 1.50 8.06
C MET A 153 10.27 1.07 6.71
N TYR A 154 10.96 1.99 6.01
CA TYR A 154 11.68 1.67 4.78
C TYR A 154 12.85 0.72 5.02
N PHE A 155 13.61 0.97 6.08
CA PHE A 155 14.74 0.13 6.45
C PHE A 155 14.29 -1.26 6.91
N LEU A 156 13.20 -1.35 7.68
CA LEU A 156 12.62 -2.60 8.16
C LEU A 156 12.24 -3.54 7.00
N GLY A 157 11.57 -3.03 5.97
CA GLY A 157 11.26 -3.81 4.77
C GLY A 157 12.53 -4.28 4.03
N THR A 158 13.51 -3.38 3.87
CA THR A 158 14.78 -3.66 3.19
C THR A 158 15.60 -4.71 3.92
N VAL A 159 15.78 -4.58 5.23
CA VAL A 159 16.53 -5.52 6.05
C VAL A 159 15.86 -6.89 6.04
N THR A 160 14.54 -6.93 6.20
CA THR A 160 13.78 -8.19 6.15
C THR A 160 13.91 -8.85 4.78
N ALA A 161 13.89 -8.08 3.70
CA ALA A 161 14.12 -8.56 2.35
C ALA A 161 15.51 -9.21 2.19
N LEU A 162 16.57 -8.58 2.71
CA LEU A 162 17.93 -9.13 2.68
C LEU A 162 18.05 -10.40 3.54
N ILE A 163 17.45 -10.42 4.74
CA ILE A 163 17.45 -11.60 5.61
C ILE A 163 16.73 -12.77 4.93
N LEU A 164 15.55 -12.53 4.36
CA LEU A 164 14.79 -13.58 3.66
C LEU A 164 15.48 -14.04 2.38
N SER A 165 16.20 -13.15 1.71
CA SER A 165 17.05 -13.53 0.58
C SER A 165 18.13 -14.53 1.00
N LEU A 166 18.79 -14.33 2.15
CA LEU A 166 19.75 -15.29 2.70
C LEU A 166 19.11 -16.64 3.04
N VAL A 167 17.92 -16.60 3.66
CA VAL A 167 17.17 -17.80 4.02
C VAL A 167 16.77 -18.58 2.76
N PHE A 168 16.13 -17.93 1.79
CA PHE A 168 15.69 -18.57 0.55
C PHE A 168 16.84 -19.01 -0.34
N SER A 169 17.93 -18.23 -0.42
CA SER A 169 19.13 -18.63 -1.17
C SER A 169 19.85 -19.81 -0.51
N SER A 170 19.75 -20.00 0.80
CA SER A 170 20.28 -21.19 1.48
C SER A 170 19.38 -22.42 1.28
N TRP A 171 18.06 -22.22 1.21
CA TRP A 171 17.07 -23.28 1.03
C TRP A 171 17.02 -23.84 -0.39
N ILE A 172 17.13 -22.97 -1.40
CA ILE A 172 17.08 -23.36 -2.81
C ILE A 172 18.52 -23.64 -3.27
N LYS A 173 18.90 -24.89 -3.55
CA LYS A 173 20.25 -25.24 -4.04
C LYS A 173 20.31 -25.23 -5.58
N THR A 174 21.43 -24.78 -6.14
CA THR A 174 21.74 -24.83 -7.59
C THR A 174 23.24 -24.89 -7.77
N GLU A 175 23.71 -25.71 -8.72
CA GLU A 175 25.12 -26.02 -8.94
C GLU A 175 25.89 -25.00 -9.80
N LYS A 176 25.20 -24.08 -10.50
CA LYS A 176 25.86 -23.12 -11.40
C LYS A 176 26.14 -21.79 -10.69
N LYS A 177 27.44 -21.50 -10.46
CA LYS A 177 27.91 -20.13 -10.21
C LYS A 177 27.98 -19.40 -11.56
N SER A 178 27.18 -18.34 -11.75
CA SER A 178 27.31 -17.52 -12.96
C SER A 178 28.61 -16.73 -12.89
N SER A 179 29.49 -16.93 -13.87
CA SER A 179 30.70 -16.14 -14.04
C SER A 179 30.32 -14.80 -14.65
N PHE A 180 30.65 -13.71 -13.96
CA PHE A 180 30.19 -12.38 -14.32
C PHE A 180 31.32 -11.55 -14.93
N ILE A 181 31.15 -11.20 -16.20
CA ILE A 181 31.82 -10.06 -16.84
C ILE A 181 30.68 -9.11 -17.21
N MET A 182 30.58 -7.98 -16.51
CA MET A 182 29.64 -6.91 -16.89
C MET A 182 30.43 -5.71 -17.37
N GLU A 183 30.30 -5.46 -18.66
CA GLU A 183 30.78 -4.22 -19.26
C GLU A 183 29.97 -3.05 -18.70
N LEU A 184 30.68 -2.02 -18.26
CA LEU A 184 30.10 -0.85 -17.62
C LEU A 184 29.39 -0.01 -18.70
N PRO A 185 28.05 0.18 -18.64
CA PRO A 185 27.36 0.91 -19.70
C PRO A 185 27.71 2.42 -19.64
N PRO A 186 27.80 3.10 -20.80
CA PRO A 186 28.08 4.51 -20.86
C PRO A 186 26.89 5.35 -20.34
N TYR A 187 27.19 6.51 -19.74
CA TYR A 187 26.17 7.46 -19.31
C TYR A 187 25.41 7.97 -20.53
N ARG A 188 24.09 7.84 -20.54
CA ARG A 188 23.23 8.33 -21.63
C ARG A 188 22.44 9.53 -21.14
N ILE A 189 22.30 10.54 -21.99
CA ILE A 189 21.44 11.68 -21.68
C ILE A 189 20.00 11.25 -22.04
N PRO A 190 19.04 11.32 -21.10
CA PRO A 190 17.67 10.93 -21.35
C PRO A 190 17.06 11.85 -22.41
N LEU A 191 16.41 11.27 -23.40
CA LEU A 191 15.60 12.05 -24.34
C LEU A 191 14.34 12.50 -23.61
N MET A 192 14.24 13.79 -23.26
CA MET A 192 13.08 14.35 -22.56
C MET A 192 11.73 14.00 -23.23
N ARG A 193 11.72 13.90 -24.56
CA ARG A 193 10.53 13.45 -25.32
C ARG A 193 10.11 12.02 -24.97
N SER A 194 11.06 11.11 -24.73
CA SER A 194 10.81 9.74 -24.30
C SER A 194 10.21 9.72 -22.89
N VAL A 195 10.83 10.46 -21.96
CA VAL A 195 10.38 10.59 -20.58
C VAL A 195 8.93 11.08 -20.52
N PHE A 196 8.61 12.21 -21.18
CA PHE A 196 7.23 12.73 -21.21
C PHE A 196 6.24 11.77 -21.87
N ARG A 197 6.62 11.10 -22.97
CA ARG A 197 5.78 10.10 -23.62
C ARG A 197 5.50 8.92 -22.69
N GLN A 198 6.49 8.49 -21.92
CA GLN A 198 6.36 7.38 -20.98
C GLN A 198 5.48 7.76 -19.78
N VAL A 199 5.69 8.95 -19.20
CA VAL A 199 4.83 9.49 -18.15
C VAL A 199 3.38 9.59 -18.61
N TYR A 200 3.13 10.13 -19.81
CA TYR A 200 1.78 10.23 -20.37
C TYR A 200 1.14 8.86 -20.63
N THR A 201 1.88 7.93 -21.24
CA THR A 201 1.38 6.59 -21.57
C THR A 201 1.04 5.81 -20.30
N ARG A 202 1.92 5.85 -19.30
CA ARG A 202 1.70 5.17 -18.01
C ARG A 202 0.58 5.84 -17.21
N GLY A 203 0.50 7.16 -17.23
CA GLY A 203 -0.61 7.91 -16.64
C GLY A 203 -1.97 7.55 -17.26
N LYS A 204 -2.04 7.46 -18.59
CA LYS A 204 -3.24 7.02 -19.30
C LYS A 204 -3.64 5.59 -18.90
N LEU A 205 -2.68 4.67 -18.87
CA LEU A 205 -2.92 3.29 -18.44
C LEU A 205 -3.43 3.22 -17.00
N PHE A 206 -2.90 4.04 -16.09
CA PHE A 206 -3.40 4.13 -14.72
C PHE A 206 -4.88 4.57 -14.69
N VAL A 207 -5.24 5.63 -15.41
CA VAL A 207 -6.62 6.13 -15.45
C VAL A 207 -7.58 5.11 -16.10
N THR A 208 -7.18 4.45 -17.19
CA THR A 208 -8.07 3.54 -17.91
C THR A 208 -8.19 2.15 -17.31
N ASP A 209 -7.12 1.63 -16.73
CA ASP A 209 -7.05 0.24 -16.27
C ASP A 209 -7.26 0.17 -14.76
N ALA A 210 -6.45 0.90 -13.99
CA ALA A 210 -6.59 0.93 -12.53
C ALA A 210 -7.80 1.77 -12.11
N GLY A 211 -8.05 2.90 -12.77
CA GLY A 211 -9.17 3.80 -12.44
C GLY A 211 -10.55 3.13 -12.55
N LYS A 212 -10.77 2.27 -13.56
CA LYS A 212 -12.03 1.51 -13.69
C LYS A 212 -12.22 0.52 -12.54
N ILE A 213 -11.15 -0.15 -12.13
CA ILE A 213 -11.18 -1.12 -11.02
C ILE A 213 -11.45 -0.38 -9.70
N ILE A 214 -10.75 0.74 -9.45
CA ILE A 214 -10.93 1.57 -8.24
C ILE A 214 -12.37 2.09 -8.18
N MET A 215 -12.90 2.60 -9.29
CA MET A 215 -14.28 3.11 -9.35
C MET A 215 -15.31 1.99 -9.10
N ALA A 216 -15.11 0.81 -9.69
CA ALA A 216 -15.99 -0.34 -9.44
C ALA A 216 -15.97 -0.77 -7.97
N ILE A 217 -14.78 -0.83 -7.35
CA ILE A 217 -14.64 -1.18 -5.93
C ILE A 217 -15.27 -0.10 -5.04
N SER A 218 -15.10 1.19 -5.36
CA SER A 218 -15.73 2.30 -4.63
C SER A 218 -17.26 2.18 -4.62
N ILE A 219 -17.87 1.90 -5.78
CA ILE A 219 -19.33 1.71 -5.89
C ILE A 219 -19.78 0.48 -5.10
N VAL A 220 -19.08 -0.65 -5.24
CA VAL A 220 -19.41 -1.89 -4.51
C VAL A 220 -19.27 -1.70 -3.00
N LEU A 221 -18.22 -1.00 -2.56
CA LEU A 221 -17.99 -0.74 -1.14
C LEU A 221 -19.00 0.23 -0.56
N TRP A 222 -19.33 1.29 -1.29
CA TRP A 222 -20.42 2.18 -0.89
C TRP A 222 -21.72 1.38 -0.74
N PHE A 223 -22.05 0.50 -1.70
CA PHE A 223 -23.22 -0.36 -1.57
C PHE A 223 -23.15 -1.29 -0.35
N LEU A 224 -22.01 -1.93 -0.10
CA LEU A 224 -21.83 -2.81 1.06
C LEU A 224 -21.86 -2.05 2.38
N ALA A 225 -21.37 -0.81 2.42
CA ALA A 225 -21.37 0.06 3.60
C ALA A 225 -22.75 0.65 3.89
N SER A 226 -23.49 1.01 2.84
CA SER A 226 -24.79 1.69 2.96
C SER A 226 -25.96 0.74 3.17
N PHE A 227 -25.83 -0.56 2.86
CA PHE A 227 -26.92 -1.53 2.99
C PHE A 227 -26.62 -2.64 4.02
N PRO A 228 -27.65 -3.13 4.74
CA PRO A 228 -29.04 -2.67 4.75
C PRO A 228 -29.23 -1.34 5.52
N LYS A 229 -29.99 -0.39 4.97
CA LYS A 229 -30.52 0.76 5.72
C LYS A 229 -31.63 0.23 6.62
N VAL A 230 -31.31 -0.03 7.90
CA VAL A 230 -32.30 -0.43 8.89
C VAL A 230 -32.92 0.85 9.46
N ASP A 231 -34.18 1.12 9.09
CA ASP A 231 -34.98 2.21 9.65
C ASP A 231 -35.31 1.90 11.12
N SER A 232 -34.38 2.21 12.01
CA SER A 232 -34.66 2.17 13.44
C SER A 232 -35.41 3.45 13.81
N GLY A 233 -36.73 3.36 13.94
CA GLY A 233 -37.66 4.46 14.21
C GLY A 233 -37.49 5.21 15.55
N ASN A 234 -36.30 5.19 16.16
CA ASN A 234 -35.97 5.91 17.39
C ASN A 234 -34.54 6.42 17.31
N GLY A 235 -34.29 7.58 16.69
CA GLY A 235 -33.22 8.56 16.95
C GLY A 235 -31.79 8.11 17.36
N GLN A 236 -31.43 6.84 17.21
CA GLN A 236 -30.14 6.26 17.54
C GLN A 236 -29.33 6.18 16.25
N GLU A 237 -28.14 6.73 16.33
CA GLU A 237 -27.15 6.90 15.27
C GLU A 237 -27.07 5.66 14.36
N GLN A 238 -27.19 5.91 13.06
CA GLN A 238 -27.45 4.91 12.04
C GLN A 238 -26.37 3.82 11.98
N THR A 239 -26.77 2.62 12.40
CA THR A 239 -26.53 1.24 11.93
C THR A 239 -25.40 0.86 10.94
N ILE A 240 -24.26 1.55 10.85
CA ILE A 240 -23.10 1.07 10.06
C ILE A 240 -22.63 -0.30 10.54
N HIS A 241 -22.71 -0.59 11.84
CA HIS A 241 -22.34 -1.88 12.43
C HIS A 241 -23.16 -3.08 11.94
N SER A 242 -24.30 -2.86 11.27
CA SER A 242 -25.16 -3.90 10.68
C SER A 242 -25.01 -4.05 9.16
N SER A 243 -24.26 -3.14 8.53
CA SER A 243 -24.02 -3.14 7.08
C SER A 243 -23.36 -4.44 6.61
N TYR A 244 -23.52 -4.77 5.32
CA TYR A 244 -22.81 -5.92 4.74
C TYR A 244 -21.29 -5.78 4.87
N ALA A 245 -20.78 -4.56 4.72
CA ALA A 245 -19.41 -4.18 4.99
C ALA A 245 -18.98 -4.53 6.42
N ALA A 246 -19.80 -4.17 7.42
CA ALA A 246 -19.51 -4.51 8.81
C ALA A 246 -19.59 -6.01 9.07
N LYS A 247 -20.52 -6.75 8.44
CA LYS A 247 -20.55 -8.23 8.55
C LYS A 247 -19.26 -8.85 8.01
N ILE A 248 -18.78 -8.41 6.84
CA ILE A 248 -17.53 -8.89 6.26
C ILE A 248 -16.34 -8.52 7.17
N GLY A 249 -16.27 -7.27 7.63
CA GLY A 249 -15.22 -6.83 8.57
C GLY A 249 -15.20 -7.67 9.85
N LYS A 250 -16.37 -7.87 10.49
CA LYS A 250 -16.54 -8.65 11.72
C LYS A 250 -16.22 -10.13 11.56
N THR A 251 -16.37 -10.70 10.35
CA THR A 251 -15.92 -12.08 10.12
C THR A 251 -14.40 -12.24 10.17
N ILE A 252 -13.65 -11.18 9.87
CA ILE A 252 -12.18 -11.17 9.86
C ILE A 252 -11.63 -10.63 11.18
N GLU A 253 -12.40 -9.76 11.85
CA GLU A 253 -12.12 -9.18 13.17
C GLU A 253 -11.51 -10.17 14.17
N PRO A 254 -12.04 -11.39 14.44
CA PRO A 254 -11.44 -12.28 15.44
C PRO A 254 -10.00 -12.67 15.11
N MET A 255 -9.63 -12.71 13.82
CA MET A 255 -8.26 -13.02 13.42
C MET A 255 -7.33 -11.81 13.61
N ILE A 256 -7.83 -10.59 13.40
CA ILE A 256 -7.04 -9.35 13.42
C ILE A 256 -7.12 -8.58 14.74
N ALA A 257 -8.08 -8.87 15.61
CA ALA A 257 -8.22 -8.26 16.94
C ALA A 257 -6.96 -8.39 17.80
N PRO A 258 -6.20 -9.51 17.77
CA PRO A 258 -4.93 -9.62 18.49
C PRO A 258 -3.84 -8.63 18.02
N LEU A 259 -4.02 -7.98 16.87
CA LEU A 259 -3.11 -6.97 16.30
C LEU A 259 -3.53 -5.54 16.68
N GLY A 260 -4.65 -5.39 17.42
CA GLY A 260 -5.27 -4.11 17.75
C GLY A 260 -6.13 -3.54 16.63
N PHE A 261 -6.54 -4.36 15.66
CA PHE A 261 -7.32 -3.90 14.51
C PHE A 261 -8.81 -4.14 14.69
N ASP A 262 -9.60 -3.11 14.42
CA ASP A 262 -11.07 -3.18 14.41
C ASP A 262 -11.61 -3.65 13.04
N TRP A 263 -12.90 -3.98 12.97
CA TRP A 263 -13.59 -4.41 11.75
C TRP A 263 -13.47 -3.38 10.60
N LYS A 264 -13.39 -2.07 10.90
CA LYS A 264 -13.14 -1.00 9.90
C LYS A 264 -11.79 -1.19 9.21
N ILE A 265 -10.74 -1.44 10.00
CA ILE A 265 -9.39 -1.74 9.50
C ILE A 265 -9.40 -3.08 8.75
N GLY A 266 -10.07 -4.09 9.29
CA GLY A 266 -10.23 -5.39 8.64
C GLY A 266 -10.84 -5.31 7.24
N LEU A 267 -11.90 -4.51 7.09
CA LEU A 267 -12.51 -4.26 5.78
C LEU A 267 -11.55 -3.52 4.84
N GLY A 268 -10.79 -2.54 5.36
CA GLY A 268 -9.72 -1.87 4.62
C GLY A 268 -8.61 -2.82 4.17
N LEU A 269 -8.25 -3.82 5.00
CA LEU A 269 -7.25 -4.84 4.66
C LEU A 269 -7.74 -5.74 3.51
N VAL A 270 -9.00 -6.18 3.55
CA VAL A 270 -9.58 -7.03 2.48
C VAL A 270 -9.60 -6.30 1.14
N THR A 271 -10.11 -5.08 1.14
CA THR A 271 -10.26 -4.27 -0.07
C THR A 271 -8.91 -3.86 -0.63
N SER A 272 -7.92 -3.64 0.24
CA SER A 272 -6.54 -3.35 -0.16
C SER A 272 -5.87 -4.50 -0.92
N PHE A 273 -6.37 -5.74 -0.81
CA PHE A 273 -5.83 -6.87 -1.57
C PHE A 273 -6.07 -6.73 -3.08
N ALA A 274 -7.17 -6.07 -3.47
CA ALA A 274 -7.45 -5.76 -4.86
C ALA A 274 -6.48 -4.68 -5.38
N ALA A 275 -6.32 -3.59 -4.63
CA ALA A 275 -5.32 -2.55 -4.87
C ALA A 275 -4.98 -1.83 -3.57
N ARG A 276 -3.69 -1.60 -3.29
CA ARG A 276 -3.19 -1.15 -1.97
C ARG A 276 -3.72 0.23 -1.59
N GLU A 277 -3.76 1.12 -2.58
CA GLU A 277 -4.29 2.48 -2.50
C GLU A 277 -5.78 2.54 -2.17
N VAL A 278 -6.52 1.44 -2.37
CA VAL A 278 -7.95 1.38 -2.08
C VAL A 278 -8.21 1.43 -0.57
N MET A 279 -7.25 1.06 0.29
CA MET A 279 -7.43 1.14 1.75
C MET A 279 -7.83 2.56 2.21
N VAL A 280 -7.08 3.58 1.78
CA VAL A 280 -7.37 4.97 2.17
C VAL A 280 -8.75 5.39 1.67
N SER A 281 -9.09 5.00 0.44
CA SER A 281 -10.43 5.24 -0.12
C SER A 281 -11.52 4.53 0.68
N THR A 282 -11.29 3.29 1.12
CA THR A 282 -12.28 2.52 1.89
C THR A 282 -12.52 3.13 3.25
N LEU A 283 -11.47 3.53 3.96
CA LEU A 283 -11.60 4.22 5.24
C LEU A 283 -12.32 5.56 5.02
N ALA A 284 -11.96 6.32 3.99
CA ALA A 284 -12.66 7.56 3.64
C ALA A 284 -14.16 7.33 3.40
N THR A 285 -14.55 6.30 2.64
CA THR A 285 -15.96 5.98 2.41
C THR A 285 -16.67 5.58 3.70
N ILE A 286 -16.08 4.70 4.51
CA ILE A 286 -16.71 4.24 5.77
C ILE A 286 -16.92 5.41 6.74
N TYR A 287 -15.90 6.24 6.93
CA TYR A 287 -15.97 7.39 7.84
C TYR A 287 -16.84 8.54 7.34
N ASN A 288 -16.97 8.72 6.02
CA ASN A 288 -17.90 9.71 5.47
C ASN A 288 -19.35 9.25 5.62
N VAL A 289 -19.64 7.96 5.40
CA VAL A 289 -20.99 7.39 5.61
C VAL A 289 -21.40 7.47 7.08
N GLU A 290 -20.46 7.41 8.02
CA GLU A 290 -20.71 7.53 9.48
C GLU A 290 -21.06 8.96 9.92
N ASN A 291 -20.55 9.97 9.20
CA ASN A 291 -20.78 11.38 9.53
C ASN A 291 -21.90 11.97 8.67
N VAL A 292 -23.15 11.62 8.96
CA VAL A 292 -24.36 12.14 8.28
C VAL A 292 -24.66 13.63 8.58
N LYS A 293 -23.73 14.37 9.22
CA LYS A 293 -23.87 15.81 9.51
C LYS A 293 -22.97 16.63 8.60
N ASP A 294 -23.51 17.09 7.47
CA ASP A 294 -23.19 18.23 6.57
C ASP A 294 -21.74 18.76 6.38
N GLU A 295 -20.70 18.19 6.99
CA GLU A 295 -19.30 18.58 6.84
C GLU A 295 -18.46 17.36 6.46
N VAL A 296 -17.83 17.43 5.28
CA VAL A 296 -16.79 16.48 4.87
C VAL A 296 -15.57 16.73 5.76
N VAL A 297 -15.47 15.99 6.86
CA VAL A 297 -14.34 16.06 7.79
C VAL A 297 -13.10 15.41 7.13
N SER A 298 -11.92 15.99 7.34
CA SER A 298 -10.65 15.37 6.93
C SER A 298 -10.54 13.96 7.54
N LEU A 299 -10.21 12.95 6.74
CA LEU A 299 -10.10 11.54 7.18
C LEU A 299 -9.23 11.39 8.45
N SER A 300 -8.14 12.15 8.55
CA SER A 300 -7.26 12.16 9.72
C SER A 300 -7.97 12.61 11.00
N ASP A 301 -8.90 13.55 10.91
CA ASP A 301 -9.66 14.06 12.05
C ASP A 301 -10.82 13.12 12.42
N ALA A 302 -11.43 12.46 11.43
CA ALA A 302 -12.42 11.42 11.67
C ALA A 302 -11.82 10.24 12.44
N MET A 303 -10.66 9.72 12.01
CA MET A 303 -9.99 8.60 12.71
C MET A 303 -9.51 8.96 14.12
N LYS A 304 -9.15 10.22 14.39
CA LYS A 304 -8.77 10.69 15.73
C LYS A 304 -9.94 10.77 16.72
N ARG A 305 -11.15 10.98 16.20
CA ARG A 305 -12.38 11.09 17.00
C ARG A 305 -13.06 9.74 17.20
N ASP A 306 -12.66 8.72 16.45
CA ASP A 306 -13.25 7.39 16.50
C ASP A 306 -12.89 6.67 17.80
N LYS A 307 -13.92 6.34 18.58
CA LYS A 307 -13.82 5.66 19.86
C LYS A 307 -14.52 4.33 19.79
N ASP A 308 -13.88 3.32 20.35
CA ASP A 308 -14.43 1.98 20.43
C ASP A 308 -15.72 2.01 21.29
N PRO A 309 -16.87 1.58 20.76
CA PRO A 309 -18.12 1.52 21.50
C PRO A 309 -18.07 0.65 22.77
N LEU A 310 -17.18 -0.36 22.80
CA LEU A 310 -17.08 -1.33 23.90
C LEU A 310 -16.11 -0.89 24.99
N THR A 311 -15.00 -0.25 24.63
CA THR A 311 -13.94 0.14 25.58
C THR A 311 -13.89 1.63 25.89
N GLY A 312 -14.52 2.47 25.07
CA GLY A 312 -14.52 3.94 25.19
C GLY A 312 -13.16 4.58 24.89
N GLN A 313 -12.16 3.79 24.51
CA GLN A 313 -10.82 4.25 24.14
C GLN A 313 -10.75 4.57 22.64
N ASN A 314 -9.75 5.34 22.23
CA ASN A 314 -9.54 5.65 20.81
C ASN A 314 -9.16 4.37 20.05
N ILE A 315 -9.86 4.06 18.97
CA ILE A 315 -9.59 2.88 18.13
C ILE A 315 -8.19 2.99 17.51
N PHE A 316 -7.84 4.19 17.07
CA PHE A 316 -6.52 4.47 16.52
C PHE A 316 -5.62 5.12 17.57
N THR A 317 -4.76 4.31 18.15
CA THR A 317 -3.64 4.77 18.97
C THR A 317 -2.35 4.82 18.13
N PRO A 318 -1.29 5.52 18.60
CA PRO A 318 0.02 5.47 17.93
C PRO A 318 0.54 4.04 17.78
N LEU A 319 0.22 3.15 18.74
CA LEU A 319 0.60 1.75 18.69
C LEU A 319 -0.15 0.98 17.59
N VAL A 320 -1.47 1.19 17.47
CA VAL A 320 -2.27 0.61 16.37
C VAL A 320 -1.77 1.13 15.01
N ALA A 321 -1.44 2.41 14.91
CA ALA A 321 -0.87 2.99 13.69
C ALA A 321 0.49 2.36 13.33
N LEU A 322 1.38 2.15 14.30
CA LEU A 322 2.66 1.46 14.10
C LEU A 322 2.45 -0.01 13.69
N SER A 323 1.56 -0.72 14.38
CA SER A 323 1.17 -2.10 14.06
C SER A 323 0.66 -2.22 12.62
N LEU A 324 -0.23 -1.31 12.22
CA LEU A 324 -0.80 -1.26 10.87
C LEU A 324 0.27 -0.94 9.82
N MET A 325 1.17 -0.01 10.08
CA MET A 325 2.28 0.28 9.17
C MET A 325 3.17 -0.95 8.96
N VAL A 326 3.53 -1.66 10.03
CA VAL A 326 4.34 -2.90 9.94
C VAL A 326 3.60 -4.00 9.19
N PHE A 327 2.29 -4.14 9.40
CA PHE A 327 1.46 -5.02 8.58
C PHE A 327 1.61 -4.67 7.08
N TYR A 328 1.49 -3.39 6.73
CA TYR A 328 1.64 -2.93 5.33
C TYR A 328 3.07 -3.04 4.79
N VAL A 329 4.11 -3.01 5.64
CA VAL A 329 5.51 -3.26 5.21
C VAL A 329 5.66 -4.69 4.68
N TYR A 330 4.98 -5.67 5.28
CA TYR A 330 5.14 -7.07 4.91
C TYR A 330 4.01 -7.60 4.03
N ALA A 331 2.84 -6.98 4.05
CA ALA A 331 1.68 -7.47 3.32
C ALA A 331 1.87 -7.37 1.79
N ALA A 332 1.52 -8.47 1.11
CA ALA A 332 1.54 -8.59 -0.33
C ALA A 332 0.15 -8.31 -0.91
N GLN A 333 -0.20 -7.03 -1.07
CA GLN A 333 -1.57 -6.61 -1.40
C GLN A 333 -1.76 -6.13 -2.84
N CYS A 334 -0.97 -6.63 -3.81
CA CYS A 334 -1.15 -6.21 -5.20
C CYS A 334 -1.42 -7.44 -6.08
N MET A 335 -2.68 -7.63 -6.48
CA MET A 335 -3.10 -8.74 -7.34
C MET A 335 -2.31 -8.79 -8.66
N ALA A 336 -1.98 -7.62 -9.21
CA ALA A 336 -1.16 -7.50 -10.41
C ALA A 336 0.27 -8.05 -10.21
N THR A 337 0.84 -7.93 -9.01
CA THR A 337 2.13 -8.55 -8.68
C THR A 337 2.03 -10.07 -8.80
N PHE A 338 1.02 -10.70 -8.19
CA PHE A 338 0.86 -12.16 -8.27
C PHE A 338 0.62 -12.67 -9.68
N ALA A 339 -0.15 -11.92 -10.49
CA ALA A 339 -0.36 -12.25 -11.90
C ALA A 339 0.96 -12.26 -12.70
N ILE A 340 1.86 -11.33 -12.40
CA ILE A 340 3.17 -11.26 -13.05
C ILE A 340 4.12 -12.33 -12.49
N VAL A 341 4.13 -12.59 -11.18
CA VAL A 341 4.89 -13.72 -10.60
C VAL A 341 4.46 -15.03 -11.25
N LYS A 342 3.16 -15.26 -11.41
CA LYS A 342 2.62 -16.44 -12.13
C LYS A 342 3.15 -16.49 -13.56
N ARG A 343 3.17 -15.37 -14.27
CA ARG A 343 3.65 -15.28 -15.66
C ARG A 343 5.16 -15.56 -15.75
N GLU A 344 5.96 -15.03 -14.83
CA GLU A 344 7.41 -15.22 -14.83
C GLU A 344 7.86 -16.59 -14.33
N THR A 345 7.13 -17.18 -13.38
CA THR A 345 7.47 -18.50 -12.80
C THR A 345 6.74 -19.66 -13.46
N ASN A 346 5.79 -19.36 -14.37
CA ASN A 346 4.94 -20.31 -15.09
C ASN A 346 4.21 -21.34 -14.19
N SER A 347 3.93 -20.97 -12.92
CA SER A 347 3.31 -21.86 -11.93
C SER A 347 2.56 -21.06 -10.88
N TRP A 348 1.48 -21.64 -10.33
CA TRP A 348 0.76 -21.07 -9.18
C TRP A 348 1.42 -21.38 -7.84
N LYS A 349 2.37 -22.33 -7.80
CA LYS A 349 3.06 -22.71 -6.56
C LYS A 349 3.76 -21.51 -5.90
N TRP A 350 4.46 -20.70 -6.69
CA TRP A 350 5.23 -19.56 -6.20
C TRP A 350 4.37 -18.36 -5.78
N PRO A 351 3.36 -17.92 -6.56
CA PRO A 351 2.41 -16.91 -6.10
C PRO A 351 1.69 -17.30 -4.81
N VAL A 352 1.24 -18.55 -4.67
CA VAL A 352 0.54 -19.01 -3.45
C VAL A 352 1.50 -19.04 -2.26
N PHE A 353 2.70 -19.60 -2.45
CA PHE A 353 3.75 -19.55 -1.42
C PHE A 353 4.00 -18.10 -0.98
N MET A 354 4.07 -17.18 -1.94
CA MET A 354 4.29 -15.77 -1.70
C MET A 354 3.19 -15.11 -0.86
N VAL A 355 1.92 -15.37 -1.18
CA VAL A 355 0.79 -14.91 -0.37
C VAL A 355 0.90 -15.45 1.05
N VAL A 356 1.14 -16.75 1.21
CA VAL A 356 1.16 -17.40 2.53
C VAL A 356 2.28 -16.86 3.40
N TYR A 357 3.52 -16.81 2.91
CA TYR A 357 4.64 -16.35 3.75
C TYR A 357 4.57 -14.85 4.02
N MET A 358 4.15 -14.01 3.06
CA MET A 358 4.06 -12.56 3.27
C MET A 358 2.92 -12.19 4.21
N THR A 359 1.76 -12.84 4.08
CA THR A 359 0.66 -12.66 5.05
C THR A 359 1.06 -13.17 6.43
N GLY A 360 1.78 -14.30 6.51
CA GLY A 360 2.34 -14.79 7.77
C GLY A 360 3.29 -13.78 8.41
N LEU A 361 4.26 -13.26 7.65
CA LEU A 361 5.20 -12.23 8.13
C LEU A 361 4.48 -10.95 8.57
N ALA A 362 3.48 -10.49 7.81
CA ALA A 362 2.69 -9.31 8.16
C ALA A 362 1.92 -9.51 9.46
N TYR A 363 1.28 -10.67 9.61
CA TYR A 363 0.54 -11.02 10.81
C TYR A 363 1.44 -11.09 12.04
N PHE A 364 2.52 -11.87 11.98
CA PHE A 364 3.44 -12.03 13.10
C PHE A 364 4.21 -10.74 13.41
N GLY A 365 4.63 -9.99 12.39
CA GLY A 365 5.32 -8.71 12.57
C GLY A 365 4.43 -7.67 13.28
N SER A 366 3.17 -7.56 12.85
CA SER A 366 2.18 -6.67 13.47
C SER A 366 1.82 -7.12 14.89
N LEU A 367 1.64 -8.43 15.11
CA LEU A 367 1.36 -8.99 16.44
C LEU A 367 2.50 -8.72 17.43
N ILE A 368 3.75 -8.92 17.02
CA ILE A 368 4.93 -8.63 17.84
C ILE A 368 4.97 -7.15 18.23
N VAL A 369 4.67 -6.25 17.30
CA VAL A 369 4.70 -4.81 17.55
C VAL A 369 3.58 -4.40 18.50
N TYR A 370 2.36 -4.88 18.27
CA TYR A 370 1.21 -4.52 19.10
C TYR A 370 1.31 -5.11 20.51
N GLN A 371 1.52 -6.43 20.63
CA GLN A 371 1.64 -7.08 21.94
C GLN A 371 2.92 -6.66 22.67
N GLY A 372 4.04 -6.49 21.95
CA GLY A 372 5.28 -5.98 22.52
C GLY A 372 5.14 -4.55 23.04
N GLY A 373 4.42 -3.68 22.31
CA GLY A 373 4.12 -2.32 22.75
C GLY A 373 3.23 -2.29 24.00
N LEU A 374 2.20 -3.14 24.05
CA LEU A 374 1.34 -3.29 25.23
C LEU A 374 2.14 -3.77 26.45
N MET A 375 3.04 -4.74 26.28
CA MET A 375 3.93 -5.22 27.37
C MET A 375 4.87 -4.13 27.89
N MET A 376 5.28 -3.20 27.04
CA MET A 376 6.09 -2.03 27.42
C MET A 376 5.24 -0.90 28.04
N GLY A 377 3.92 -1.07 28.13
CA GLY A 377 3.00 -0.08 28.72
C GLY A 377 2.59 1.04 27.77
N PHE A 378 2.83 0.90 26.46
CA PHE A 378 2.33 1.85 25.46
C PHE A 378 0.89 1.52 25.08
N SER A 379 0.03 2.55 24.99
CA SER A 379 -1.36 2.46 24.52
C SER A 379 -1.52 3.06 23.14
#